data_AF-A0A957WX92-F1
#
_entry.id   AF-A0A957WX92-F1
#
_cell.length_a   1.000
_cell.length_b   1.000
_cell.length_c   1.000
_cell.angle_alpha   90.00
_cell.angle_beta   90.00
_cell.angle_gamma   90.00
#
_symmetry.space_group_name_H-M   'P 1'
#
loop_
_entity.id
_entity.type
_entity.pdbx_description
1 polymer ?
#
loop_
_entity_poly.entity_id
_entity_poly.type
_entity_poly.pdbx_seq_one_letter_code
_entity_poly.pdbx_strand_id
1 'polypeptide(L)'
;MYEKNHRSVSRRQFLIGMGTASLAVALAACTAPAAAPSGEGEGAGSADTAAVNLRFISNHGEADQPLFEKVIENFHAAHPDIHIEYL
;
A
#
# COMPACT_ATOMS: atom_id res chain seq x y z
N MET A 1 53.75 19.93 -9.06
CA MET A 1 52.59 19.29 -9.69
C MET A 1 51.96 18.35 -8.67
N TYR A 2 50.76 18.65 -8.16
CA TYR A 2 50.01 17.75 -7.28
C TYR A 2 48.68 17.46 -7.96
N GLU A 3 48.55 16.27 -8.53
CA GLU A 3 47.36 15.81 -9.21
C GLU A 3 46.32 15.43 -8.15
N LYS A 4 45.24 16.21 -8.06
CA LYS A 4 44.09 15.89 -7.20
C LYS A 4 43.34 14.72 -7.83
N ASN A 5 43.62 13.51 -7.36
CA ASN A 5 42.80 12.34 -7.70
C ASN A 5 41.40 12.49 -7.09
N HIS A 6 40.45 12.96 -7.88
CA HIS A 6 39.03 12.94 -7.51
C HIS A 6 38.58 11.48 -7.49
N ARG A 7 38.52 10.88 -6.30
CA ARG A 7 37.88 9.58 -6.08
C ARG A 7 36.40 9.72 -6.39
N SER A 8 36.00 9.38 -7.62
CA SER A 8 34.61 9.34 -8.01
C SER A 8 33.96 8.11 -7.38
N VAL A 9 32.93 8.34 -6.57
CA VAL A 9 32.10 7.25 -6.07
C VAL A 9 31.36 6.68 -7.27
N SER A 10 31.62 5.42 -7.61
CA SER A 10 30.90 4.74 -8.68
C SER A 10 29.42 4.67 -8.31
N ARG A 11 28.53 4.95 -9.29
CA ARG A 11 27.07 4.77 -9.12
C ARG A 11 26.73 3.42 -8.52
N ARG A 12 27.49 2.38 -8.87
CA ARG A 12 27.34 1.03 -8.34
C ARG A 12 27.67 0.96 -6.84
N GLN A 13 28.73 1.63 -6.38
CA GLN A 13 29.08 1.69 -4.96
C GLN A 13 28.06 2.50 -4.16
N PHE A 14 27.54 3.57 -4.74
CA PHE A 14 26.46 4.36 -4.13
C PHE A 14 25.17 3.53 -3.96
N LEU A 15 24.73 2.85 -5.01
CA LEU A 15 23.53 2.00 -4.96
C LEU A 15 23.70 0.81 -4.00
N ILE A 16 24.88 0.17 -3.97
CA ILE A 16 25.19 -0.88 -3.00
C ILE A 16 25.13 -0.33 -1.56
N GLY A 17 25.66 0.86 -1.31
CA GLY A 17 25.61 1.51 0.01
C GLY A 17 24.20 1.86 0.47
N MET A 18 23.33 2.32 -0.43
CA MET A 18 21.92 2.59 -0.08
C MET A 18 21.09 1.31 0.12
N GLY A 19 21.38 0.25 -0.65
CA GLY A 19 20.67 -1.02 -0.53
C GLY A 19 20.98 -1.78 0.76
N THR A 20 22.20 -1.70 1.29
CA THR A 20 22.55 -2.36 2.56
C THR A 20 21.97 -1.65 3.78
N ALA A 21 21.75 -0.34 3.71
CA ALA A 21 21.14 0.43 4.80
C ALA A 21 19.66 0.06 5.06
N SER A 22 18.92 -0.33 4.02
CA SER A 22 17.49 -0.67 4.12
C SER A 22 17.23 -2.04 4.74
N LEU A 23 18.16 -2.99 4.62
CA LEU A 23 18.05 -4.32 5.22
C LEU A 23 18.14 -4.29 6.76
N ALA A 24 18.91 -3.36 7.33
CA ALA A 24 19.02 -3.22 8.77
C ALA A 24 17.73 -2.69 9.42
N VAL A 25 16.98 -1.83 8.73
CA VAL A 25 15.68 -1.31 9.21
C VAL A 25 14.60 -2.38 9.17
N ALA A 26 14.63 -3.27 8.16
CA ALA A 26 13.67 -4.35 8.03
C ALA A 26 13.76 -5.39 9.17
N LEU A 27 14.96 -5.65 9.70
CA LEU A 27 15.12 -6.58 10.84
C LEU A 27 14.67 -5.98 12.18
N ALA A 28 14.65 -4.65 12.32
CA ALA A 28 14.18 -3.97 13.54
C ALA A 28 12.65 -3.98 13.69
N ALA A 29 11.90 -4.28 12.63
CA ALA A 29 10.44 -4.38 12.67
C ALA A 29 9.93 -5.71 13.27
N CYS A 30 10.80 -6.71 13.48
CA CYS A 30 10.42 -8.01 14.04
C CYS A 30 10.76 -8.20 15.53
N THR A 31 11.34 -7.20 16.20
CA THR A 31 11.44 -7.23 17.67
C THR A 31 10.21 -6.59 18.28
N ALA A 32 9.58 -7.32 19.20
CA ALA A 32 8.29 -7.04 19.83
C ALA A 32 8.07 -5.56 20.20
N PRO A 33 6.82 -5.05 20.13
CA PRO A 33 6.55 -3.64 20.36
C PRO A 33 7.01 -3.22 21.76
N ALA A 34 7.98 -2.32 21.81
CA ALA A 34 8.28 -1.56 23.03
C ALA A 34 7.04 -0.72 23.37
N ALA A 35 6.57 -0.83 24.62
CA ALA A 35 5.38 -0.16 25.12
C ALA A 35 5.37 1.34 24.73
N ALA A 36 4.34 1.74 23.99
CA ALA A 36 4.09 3.13 23.65
C ALA A 36 3.61 3.91 24.90
N PRO A 37 4.00 5.19 25.06
CA PRO A 37 3.49 6.03 26.13
C PRO A 37 1.97 6.18 25.98
N SER A 38 1.25 6.09 27.10
CA SER A 38 -0.19 6.32 27.20
C SER A 38 -0.52 7.74 26.75
N GLY A 39 -0.87 7.88 25.47
CA GLY A 39 -1.66 8.99 24.96
C GLY A 39 -3.12 8.60 25.06
N GLU A 40 -3.91 9.49 25.66
CA GLU A 40 -5.37 9.53 25.73
C GLU A 40 -6.04 8.65 24.66
N GLY A 41 -6.79 7.67 25.15
CA GLY A 41 -7.44 6.66 24.35
C GLY A 41 -8.55 7.24 23.47
N GLU A 42 -8.28 7.30 22.18
CA GLU A 42 -9.28 6.85 21.21
C GLU A 42 -9.23 5.32 21.25
N GLY A 43 -10.24 4.74 21.88
CA GLY A 43 -10.36 3.31 22.06
C GLY A 43 -10.07 2.58 20.75
N ALA A 44 -9.33 1.48 20.87
CA ALA A 44 -9.36 0.40 19.89
C ALA A 44 -10.80 -0.14 19.84
N GLY A 45 -11.68 0.59 19.17
CA GLY A 45 -12.92 0.06 18.67
C GLY A 45 -12.52 -1.06 17.77
N SER A 46 -12.95 -2.28 18.10
CA SER A 46 -13.14 -3.30 17.09
C SER A 46 -13.87 -2.58 15.95
N ALA A 47 -13.23 -2.44 14.79
CA ALA A 47 -13.88 -1.84 13.66
C ALA A 47 -15.08 -2.74 13.37
N ASP A 48 -16.26 -2.31 13.83
CA ASP A 48 -17.53 -2.77 13.32
C ASP A 48 -17.33 -2.78 11.81
N THR A 49 -17.56 -3.92 11.18
CA THR A 49 -17.40 -4.12 9.74
C THR A 49 -18.51 -3.33 9.09
N ALA A 50 -18.34 -2.00 9.06
CA ALA A 50 -19.25 -1.09 8.41
C ALA A 50 -19.25 -1.47 6.94
N ALA A 51 -20.43 -1.76 6.40
CA ALA A 51 -20.60 -2.15 5.01
C ALA A 51 -19.87 -1.14 4.11
N VAL A 52 -18.88 -1.62 3.35
CA VAL A 52 -18.09 -0.78 2.46
C VAL A 52 -18.89 -0.56 1.18
N ASN A 53 -19.23 0.70 0.89
CA ASN A 53 -19.97 1.07 -0.31
C ASN A 53 -19.04 1.81 -1.29
N LEU A 54 -18.88 1.26 -2.49
CA LEU A 54 -18.04 1.82 -3.54
C LEU A 54 -18.92 2.25 -4.73
N ARG A 55 -18.52 3.33 -5.41
CA ARG A 55 -19.14 3.79 -6.65
C ARG A 55 -18.20 3.51 -7.82
N PHE A 56 -18.69 2.79 -8.81
CA PHE A 56 -17.98 2.55 -10.06
C PHE A 56 -18.56 3.44 -11.15
N ILE A 57 -17.74 4.37 -11.66
CA ILE A 57 -18.13 5.34 -12.69
C ILE A 57 -17.26 5.04 -13.91
N SER A 58 -17.90 4.86 -15.06
CA SER A 58 -17.23 4.55 -16.32
C SER A 58 -17.54 5.59 -17.40
N ASN A 59 -16.57 5.89 -18.27
CA ASN A 59 -16.78 6.71 -19.47
C ASN A 59 -17.08 5.87 -20.72
N HIS A 60 -17.22 4.55 -20.56
CA HIS A 60 -17.51 3.61 -21.63
C HIS A 60 -18.98 3.65 -22.05
N GLY A 61 -19.25 3.22 -23.30
CA GLY A 61 -20.61 3.19 -23.86
C GLY A 61 -21.41 1.97 -23.41
N GLU A 62 -22.70 1.94 -23.78
CA GLU A 62 -23.64 0.87 -23.42
C GLU A 62 -23.17 -0.54 -23.82
N ALA A 63 -22.37 -0.65 -24.89
CA ALA A 63 -21.83 -1.93 -25.36
C ALA A 63 -20.96 -2.65 -24.31
N ASP A 64 -20.34 -1.92 -23.40
CA ASP A 64 -19.45 -2.46 -22.38
C ASP A 64 -20.18 -2.74 -21.04
N GLN A 65 -21.42 -2.27 -20.86
CA GLN A 65 -22.18 -2.47 -19.62
C GLN A 65 -22.29 -3.94 -19.20
N PRO A 66 -22.59 -4.92 -20.09
CA PRO A 66 -22.70 -6.32 -19.69
C PRO A 66 -21.39 -6.90 -19.16
N LEU A 67 -20.24 -6.39 -19.62
CA LEU A 67 -18.94 -6.78 -19.11
C LEU A 67 -18.75 -6.27 -17.68
N PHE A 68 -19.07 -5.00 -17.44
CA PHE A 68 -18.93 -4.39 -16.11
C PHE A 68 -19.85 -5.04 -15.08
N GLU A 69 -21.10 -5.28 -15.42
CA GLU A 69 -22.05 -6.00 -14.56
C GLU A 69 -21.51 -7.36 -14.15
N LYS A 70 -20.97 -8.14 -15.11
CA LYS A 70 -20.38 -9.44 -14.83
C LYS A 70 -19.16 -9.37 -13.93
N VAL A 71 -18.31 -8.35 -14.09
CA VAL A 71 -17.15 -8.13 -13.22
C VAL A 71 -17.59 -7.78 -11.81
N ILE A 72 -18.61 -6.93 -11.66
CA ILE A 72 -19.19 -6.56 -10.37
C ILE A 72 -19.82 -7.77 -9.67
N GLU A 73 -20.57 -8.58 -10.40
CA GLU A 73 -21.18 -9.82 -9.86
C GLU A 73 -20.09 -10.78 -9.32
N ASN A 74 -19.04 -11.01 -10.11
CA ASN A 74 -17.90 -11.83 -9.67
C ASN A 74 -17.21 -11.25 -8.44
N PHE A 75 -17.11 -9.92 -8.36
CA PHE A 75 -16.54 -9.23 -7.21
C PHE A 75 -17.40 -9.41 -5.96
N HIS A 76 -18.72 -9.23 -6.05
CA HIS A 76 -19.65 -9.46 -4.93
C HIS A 76 -19.62 -10.91 -4.44
N ALA A 77 -19.47 -11.88 -5.34
CA ALA A 77 -19.32 -13.28 -4.95
C ALA A 77 -18.05 -13.54 -4.11
N ALA A 78 -16.97 -12.80 -4.37
CA ALA A 78 -15.71 -12.91 -3.63
C ALA A 78 -15.66 -12.01 -2.38
N HIS A 79 -16.42 -10.92 -2.38
CA HIS A 79 -16.41 -9.87 -1.36
C HIS A 79 -17.85 -9.48 -0.97
N PRO A 80 -18.56 -10.34 -0.23
CA PRO A 80 -19.97 -10.12 0.10
C PRO A 80 -20.20 -8.95 1.08
N ASP A 81 -19.15 -8.49 1.73
CA ASP A 81 -19.12 -7.34 2.65
C ASP A 81 -18.96 -5.98 1.95
N ILE A 82 -18.74 -5.99 0.62
CA ILE A 82 -18.52 -4.79 -0.18
C ILE A 82 -19.62 -4.65 -1.23
N HIS A 83 -20.34 -3.54 -1.20
CA HIS A 83 -21.34 -3.19 -2.20
C HIS A 83 -20.75 -2.24 -3.25
N ILE A 84 -21.11 -2.44 -4.53
CA ILE A 84 -20.71 -1.58 -5.64
C ILE A 84 -21.96 -1.05 -6.33
N GLU A 85 -22.10 0.27 -6.35
CA GLU A 85 -23.08 0.98 -7.17
C GLU A 85 -22.44 1.30 -8.53
N TYR A 86 -23.02 0.77 -9.62
CA TYR A 86 -22.59 1.08 -10.98
C TYR A 86 -23.39 2.24 -11.57
N LEU A 87 -22.69 3.26 -12.06
CA LEU A 87 -23.25 4.52 -12.57
C LEU A 87 -22.81 4.81 -14.01
#